data_AF-A0A967ZD46-F1
#
_entry.id   AF-A0A967ZD46-F1
#
_cell.length_a   1.000
_cell.length_b   1.000
_cell.length_c   1.000
_cell.angle_alpha   90.00
_cell.angle_beta   90.00
_cell.angle_gamma   90.00
#
_symmetry.space_group_name_H-M   'P 1'
#
loop_
_entity.id
_entity.type
_entity.pdbx_description
1 polymer ?
#
loop_
_entity_poly.entity_id
_entity_poly.type
_entity_poly.pdbx_seq_one_letter_code
_entity_poly.pdbx_strand_id
1 'polypeptide(L)'
;ITGGYGHSNSGSFGDKVKLAGFDHVVVTGASEEPVVVVLDDLRVSIEPASDVWGLDIFDATDILHGRYPGSSVACIGPAGENGTIGSVVLADKHGAFGSSGIGGVMGA
;
A
#
# COMPACT_ATOMS: atom_id res chain seq x y z
N ILE A 1 -2.07 6.86 -15.40
CA ILE A 1 -2.56 8.19 -15.86
C ILE A 1 -2.04 8.58 -17.24
N THR A 2 -0.72 8.63 -17.47
CA THR A 2 -0.12 9.22 -18.68
C THR A 2 0.19 8.22 -19.80
N GLY A 3 0.03 6.91 -19.55
CA GLY A 3 0.47 5.85 -20.48
C GLY A 3 1.99 5.68 -20.58
N GLY A 4 2.75 6.40 -19.76
CA GLY A 4 4.21 6.35 -19.69
C GLY A 4 4.70 6.04 -18.27
N TYR A 5 5.97 6.35 -18.01
CA TYR A 5 6.58 6.17 -16.69
C TYR A 5 5.90 7.05 -15.63
N GLY A 6 5.61 6.44 -14.48
CA GLY A 6 5.05 7.11 -13.31
C GLY A 6 5.93 6.88 -12.10
N HIS A 7 6.12 7.93 -11.31
CA HIS A 7 6.70 7.82 -9.97
C HIS A 7 5.91 8.69 -8.98
N SER A 8 6.06 8.38 -7.71
CA SER A 8 5.54 9.13 -6.57
C SER A 8 6.54 9.02 -5.42
N ASN A 9 6.47 9.96 -4.48
CA ASN A 9 7.25 9.92 -3.25
C ASN A 9 6.33 10.08 -2.05
N SER A 10 6.79 9.57 -0.92
CA SER A 10 6.17 9.73 0.39
C SER A 10 7.29 9.67 1.41
N GLY A 11 7.06 10.22 2.61
CA GLY A 11 8.08 10.46 3.62
C GLY A 11 8.64 9.18 4.25
N SER A 12 8.35 8.96 5.54
CA SER A 12 9.03 7.98 6.39
C SER A 12 8.73 6.50 6.11
N PHE A 13 7.84 6.18 5.16
CA PHE A 13 7.53 4.78 4.83
C PHE A 13 8.79 4.01 4.39
N GLY A 14 9.67 4.67 3.62
CA GLY A 14 10.92 4.07 3.16
C GLY A 14 11.87 3.67 4.30
N ASP A 15 11.84 4.39 5.43
CA ASP A 15 12.67 4.08 6.59
C ASP A 15 12.31 2.71 7.16
N LYS A 16 11.00 2.39 7.20
CA LYS A 16 10.51 1.09 7.69
C LYS A 16 10.82 -0.05 6.74
N VAL A 17 10.76 0.19 5.43
CA VAL A 17 11.21 -0.80 4.42
C VAL A 17 12.69 -1.12 4.60
N LYS A 18 13.52 -0.08 4.83
CA LYS A 18 14.96 -0.29 5.06
C LYS A 18 15.25 -1.00 6.37
N LEU A 19 14.53 -0.64 7.44
CA LEU A 19 14.63 -1.32 8.74
C LEU A 19 14.22 -2.80 8.66
N ALA A 20 13.20 -3.14 7.85
CA ALA A 20 12.83 -4.52 7.57
C ALA A 20 13.87 -5.27 6.71
N GLY A 21 14.94 -4.60 6.26
CA GLY A 21 16.07 -5.21 5.56
C GLY A 21 16.02 -5.14 4.04
N PHE A 22 15.11 -4.35 3.46
CA PHE A 22 14.92 -4.26 2.00
C PHE A 22 15.29 -2.87 1.46
N ASP A 23 15.86 -2.83 0.26
CA ASP A 23 16.10 -1.58 -0.48
C ASP A 23 14.95 -1.25 -1.45
N HIS A 24 14.41 -2.29 -2.09
CA HIS A 24 13.33 -2.18 -3.05
C HIS A 24 12.37 -3.36 -2.90
N VAL A 25 11.10 -3.08 -3.14
CA VAL A 25 10.03 -4.09 -3.20
C VAL A 25 9.38 -3.95 -4.57
N VAL A 26 9.38 -5.03 -5.33
CA VAL A 26 8.79 -5.07 -6.67
C VAL A 26 7.61 -6.03 -6.63
N VAL A 27 6.41 -5.48 -6.76
CA VAL A 27 5.16 -6.25 -6.84
C VAL A 27 4.84 -6.47 -8.31
N THR A 28 4.55 -7.72 -8.69
CA THR A 28 4.19 -8.11 -10.06
C THR A 28 3.03 -9.09 -10.03
N GLY A 29 2.24 -9.13 -11.10
CA GLY A 29 1.01 -9.92 -11.16
C GLY A 29 -0.14 -9.23 -10.41
N ALA A 30 -1.18 -10.01 -10.12
CA ALA A 30 -2.35 -9.60 -9.35
C ALA A 30 -2.83 -10.79 -8.50
N SER A 31 -3.49 -10.50 -7.39
CA SER A 31 -4.09 -11.52 -6.51
C SER A 31 -5.57 -11.69 -6.87
N GLU A 32 -6.09 -12.92 -6.78
CA GLU A 32 -7.52 -13.20 -6.99
C GLU A 32 -8.40 -12.66 -5.85
N GLU A 33 -7.82 -12.49 -4.66
CA GLU A 33 -8.46 -12.00 -3.44
C GLU A 33 -7.66 -10.80 -2.87
N PRO A 34 -8.29 -9.88 -2.13
CA PRO A 34 -7.58 -8.80 -1.43
C PRO A 34 -6.52 -9.35 -0.46
N VAL A 35 -5.29 -8.85 -0.58
CA VAL A 35 -4.15 -9.26 0.25
C VAL A 35 -3.31 -8.07 0.70
N VAL A 36 -2.56 -8.26 1.79
CA VAL A 36 -1.50 -7.35 2.25
C VAL A 36 -0.15 -8.04 2.12
N VAL A 37 0.88 -7.29 1.73
CA VAL A 37 2.28 -7.74 1.75
C VAL A 37 2.92 -7.25 3.03
N VAL A 38 3.43 -8.16 3.83
CA VAL A 38 4.08 -7.86 5.11
C VAL A 38 5.58 -8.08 4.97
N LEU A 39 6.36 -7.09 5.40
CA LEU A 39 7.81 -7.11 5.42
C LEU A 39 8.27 -7.06 6.88
N ASP A 40 8.96 -8.11 7.33
CA ASP A 40 9.38 -8.25 8.73
C ASP A 40 10.75 -8.93 8.80
N ASP A 41 11.79 -8.18 9.17
CA ASP A 41 13.17 -8.67 9.36
C ASP A 41 13.65 -9.67 8.29
N LEU A 42 13.72 -9.22 7.02
CA LEU A 42 14.08 -10.01 5.82
C LEU A 42 13.09 -11.12 5.44
N ARG A 43 11.93 -11.18 6.08
CA ARG A 43 10.84 -12.07 5.70
C ARG A 43 9.77 -11.29 4.94
N VAL A 44 9.15 -11.99 3.99
CA VAL A 44 8.02 -11.49 3.22
C VAL A 44 6.90 -12.50 3.34
N SER A 45 5.72 -12.04 3.76
CA SER A 45 4.47 -12.82 3.71
C SER A 45 3.42 -12.07 2.91
N ILE A 46 2.49 -12.85 2.34
CA ILE A 46 1.29 -12.34 1.68
C ILE A 46 0.12 -12.91 2.46
N GLU A 47 -0.70 -12.03 3.02
CA GLU A 47 -1.77 -12.40 3.96
C GLU A 47 -3.12 -11.88 3.48
N PRO A 48 -4.23 -12.61 3.71
CA PRO A 48 -5.57 -12.15 3.33
C PRO A 48 -5.94 -10.82 3.99
N ALA A 49 -6.58 -9.93 3.23
CA ALA A 49 -6.95 -8.58 3.67
C ALA A 49 -8.39 -8.21 3.31
N SER A 50 -9.26 -9.19 3.05
CA SER A 50 -10.66 -8.97 2.68
C SER A 50 -11.47 -8.21 3.75
N ASP A 51 -10.99 -8.18 4.99
CA ASP A 51 -11.59 -7.46 6.11
C ASP A 51 -11.33 -5.94 6.10
N VAL A 52 -10.34 -5.47 5.34
CA VAL A 52 -10.08 -4.03 5.12
C VAL A 52 -10.48 -3.52 3.75
N TRP A 53 -10.85 -4.42 2.84
CA TRP A 53 -11.32 -4.05 1.52
C TRP A 53 -12.68 -3.34 1.58
N GLY A 54 -12.82 -2.24 0.85
CA GLY A 54 -14.02 -1.40 0.83
C GLY A 54 -14.13 -0.41 1.99
N LEU A 55 -13.18 -0.42 2.93
CA LEU A 55 -13.14 0.53 4.03
C LEU A 55 -12.52 1.86 3.60
N ASP A 56 -12.83 2.91 4.35
CA ASP A 56 -12.09 4.16 4.22
C ASP A 56 -10.60 3.93 4.56
N ILE A 57 -9.71 4.66 3.88
CA ILE A 57 -8.26 4.48 3.99
C ILE A 57 -7.75 4.70 5.42
N PHE A 58 -8.40 5.56 6.21
CA PHE A 58 -8.03 5.80 7.61
C PHE A 58 -8.42 4.61 8.50
N ASP A 59 -9.62 4.05 8.30
CA ASP A 59 -10.11 2.88 9.04
C ASP A 59 -9.30 1.63 8.69
N ALA A 60 -9.02 1.41 7.40
CA ALA A 60 -8.15 0.33 6.94
C ALA A 60 -6.75 0.43 7.58
N THR A 61 -6.20 1.65 7.65
CA THR A 61 -4.90 1.89 8.30
C THR A 61 -4.94 1.55 9.79
N ASP A 62 -5.98 1.95 10.52
CA ASP A 62 -6.10 1.62 11.96
C ASP A 62 -6.16 0.12 12.21
N ILE A 63 -6.92 -0.60 11.38
CA ILE A 63 -7.03 -2.05 11.50
C ILE A 63 -5.66 -2.71 11.21
N LEU A 64 -4.94 -2.24 10.19
CA LEU A 64 -3.62 -2.77 9.85
C LEU A 64 -2.56 -2.43 10.91
N HIS A 65 -2.57 -1.23 11.49
CA HIS A 65 -1.73 -0.89 12.64
C HIS A 65 -2.06 -1.74 13.87
N GLY A 66 -3.33 -2.09 14.07
CA GLY A 66 -3.75 -3.02 15.11
C GLY A 66 -3.24 -4.45 14.89
N ARG A 67 -3.24 -4.92 13.64
CA ARG A 67 -2.69 -6.24 13.25
C ARG A 67 -1.18 -6.31 13.34
N TYR A 68 -0.49 -5.23 12.98
CA TYR A 68 0.96 -5.14 12.93
C TYR A 68 1.47 -3.96 13.75
N PRO A 69 1.49 -4.05 15.10
CA PRO A 69 1.92 -2.95 15.95
C PRO A 69 3.36 -2.50 15.66
N GLY A 70 3.56 -1.18 15.51
CA GLY A 70 4.88 -0.59 15.25
C GLY A 70 5.36 -0.66 13.78
N SER A 71 4.54 -1.23 12.89
CA SER A 71 4.75 -1.17 11.45
C SER A 71 4.43 0.21 10.87
N SER A 72 4.77 0.40 9.60
CA SER A 72 4.23 1.48 8.76
C SER A 72 3.39 0.85 7.66
N VAL A 73 2.25 1.46 7.38
CA VAL A 73 1.24 0.91 6.48
C VAL A 73 1.09 1.83 5.29
N ALA A 74 1.25 1.29 4.08
CA ALA A 74 0.87 1.94 2.83
C ALA A 74 -0.32 1.18 2.25
N CYS A 75 -1.48 1.83 2.17
CA CYS A 75 -2.71 1.22 1.68
C CYS A 75 -3.48 2.14 0.74
N ILE A 76 -4.52 1.57 0.13
CA ILE A 76 -5.47 2.27 -0.73
C ILE A 76 -6.83 2.32 -0.04
N GLY A 77 -7.68 3.26 -0.46
CA GLY A 77 -9.10 3.25 -0.14
C GLY A 77 -9.94 2.85 -1.36
N PRO A 78 -11.27 3.05 -1.32
CA PRO A 78 -12.19 2.55 -2.34
C PRO A 78 -11.92 3.10 -3.75
N ALA A 79 -11.30 4.28 -3.86
CA ALA A 79 -10.90 4.83 -5.15
C ALA A 79 -9.80 4.00 -5.83
N GLY A 80 -8.83 3.49 -5.06
CA GLY A 80 -7.76 2.63 -5.56
C GLY A 80 -8.28 1.25 -5.90
N GLU A 81 -9.14 0.70 -5.04
CA GLU A 81 -9.80 -0.60 -5.24
C GLU A 81 -10.64 -0.64 -6.53
N ASN A 82 -11.26 0.49 -6.89
CA ASN A 82 -12.02 0.63 -8.14
C ASN A 82 -11.14 1.02 -9.35
N GLY A 83 -9.81 1.02 -9.24
CA GLY A 83 -8.90 1.35 -10.33
C GLY A 83 -8.99 2.81 -10.81
N THR A 84 -9.44 3.73 -9.95
CA THR A 84 -9.65 5.13 -10.35
C THR A 84 -8.31 5.79 -10.67
N ILE A 85 -8.25 6.46 -11.82
CA ILE A 85 -7.04 7.06 -12.39
C ILE A 85 -6.37 8.07 -11.42
N GLY A 86 -7.15 8.80 -10.61
CA GLY A 86 -6.65 9.78 -9.63
C GLY A 86 -6.50 9.25 -8.20
N SER A 87 -6.58 7.93 -7.99
CA SER A 87 -6.44 7.36 -6.65
C SER A 87 -4.99 7.39 -6.15
N VAL A 88 -4.86 7.41 -4.83
CA VAL A 88 -3.60 7.58 -4.12
C VAL A 88 -3.36 6.39 -3.21
N VAL A 89 -2.09 6.11 -2.93
CA VAL A 89 -1.68 5.27 -1.80
C VAL A 89 -1.33 6.20 -0.65
N LEU A 90 -1.80 5.91 0.56
CA LEU A 90 -1.51 6.70 1.76
C LEU A 90 -0.68 5.88 2.74
N ALA A 91 0.44 6.43 3.16
CA ALA A 91 1.30 5.89 4.19
C ALA A 91 0.96 6.48 5.56
N ASP A 92 0.66 5.64 6.55
CA ASP A 92 0.41 6.01 7.95
C ASP A 92 -0.56 7.18 8.12
N LYS A 93 -1.58 7.28 7.26
CA LYS A 93 -2.59 8.36 7.25
C LYS A 93 -2.10 9.75 6.85
N HIS A 94 -0.82 9.93 6.52
CA HIS A 94 -0.25 11.26 6.23
C HIS A 94 0.60 11.33 4.97
N GLY A 95 1.31 10.26 4.61
CA GLY A 95 2.26 10.25 3.51
C GLY A 95 1.61 9.85 2.19
N ALA A 96 1.16 10.80 1.39
CA ALA A 96 0.44 10.51 0.16
C ALA A 96 1.37 10.27 -1.04
N PHE A 97 1.30 9.08 -1.63
CA PHE A 97 1.80 8.80 -2.97
C PHE A 97 0.75 9.22 -4.01
N GLY A 98 0.63 10.54 -4.22
CA GLY A 98 -0.53 11.12 -4.91
C GLY A 98 -0.47 11.18 -6.45
N SER A 99 0.69 10.92 -7.05
CA SER A 99 0.90 11.10 -8.48
C SER A 99 0.80 9.79 -9.27
N SER A 100 0.64 9.93 -10.59
CA SER A 100 0.78 8.84 -11.58
C SER A 100 -0.29 7.73 -11.55
N GLY A 101 -1.25 7.78 -10.63
CA GLY A 101 -2.36 6.82 -10.51
C GLY A 101 -1.94 5.52 -9.86
N ILE A 102 -0.92 5.58 -8.99
CA ILE A 102 -0.33 4.41 -8.35
C ILE A 102 -1.32 3.68 -7.42
N GLY A 103 -2.29 4.40 -6.84
CA GLY A 103 -3.36 3.77 -6.05
C GLY A 103 -4.22 2.81 -6.88
N GLY A 104 -4.49 3.16 -8.13
CA GLY A 104 -5.32 2.36 -9.03
C GLY A 104 -4.56 1.16 -9.56
N VAL A 105 -3.23 1.26 -9.68
CA VAL A 105 -2.35 0.13 -10.02
C VAL A 105 -2.24 -0.83 -8.84
N MET A 106 -2.17 -0.33 -7.61
CA MET A 106 -2.09 -1.17 -6.41
C MET A 106 -3.37 -1.98 -6.17
N GLY A 107 -4.53 -1.48 -6.59
CA GLY A 107 -5.81 -2.18 -6.47
C GLY A 107 -6.24 -3.01 -7.69
N ALA A 108 -5.44 -3.03 -8.77
CA ALA A 108 -5.77 -3.70 -10.04
C ALA A 108 -5.25 -5.15 -10.14
#